data_AF-A0A368YSD5-F1
#
_entry.id   AF-A0A368YSD5-F1
#
_cell.length_a   1.000
_cell.length_b   1.000
_cell.length_c   1.000
_cell.angle_alpha   90.00
_cell.angle_beta   90.00
_cell.angle_gamma   90.00
#
_symmetry.space_group_name_H-M   'P 1'
#
loop_
_entity.id
_entity.type
_entity.pdbx_description
1 polymer ?
#
loop_
_entity_poly.entity_id
_entity_poly.type
_entity_poly.pdbx_seq_one_letter_code
_entity_poly.pdbx_strand_id
1 'polypeptide(L)' 'MHNHSIRYDTRESVMAALVELMALQIPVEDVAPVLCTIGPVDLDLLADCMNDVGLNDDRAIAA' A
#
# COMPACT_ATOMS: atom_id res chain seq x y z
N MET A 1 27.00 -4.66 5.77
CA MET A 1 26.11 -4.37 4.63
C MET A 1 24.69 -4.69 5.08
N HIS A 2 23.99 -3.70 5.63
CA HIS A 2 22.56 -3.85 5.92
C HIS A 2 21.84 -3.74 4.59
N ASN A 3 21.63 -4.89 3.94
CA ASN A 3 20.72 -4.97 2.80
C ASN A 3 19.31 -4.83 3.38
N HIS A 4 18.94 -3.59 3.72
CA HIS A 4 17.58 -3.19 4.06
C HIS A 4 16.81 -3.21 2.74
N SER A 5 16.68 -4.40 2.15
CA SER A 5 15.68 -4.63 1.12
C SER A 5 14.37 -4.32 1.81
N ILE A 6 13.79 -3.15 1.50
CA ILE A 6 12.49 -2.75 2.02
C ILE A 6 11.54 -3.85 1.56
N ARG A 7 11.23 -4.76 2.48
CA ARG A 7 10.29 -5.86 2.26
C ARG A 7 9.00 -5.38 2.88
N TYR A 8 8.01 -5.19 2.04
CA TYR A 8 6.64 -4.90 2.47
C TYR A 8 5.98 -6.24 2.91
N ASP A 9 6.62 -6.91 3.86
CA ASP A 9 6.27 -8.24 4.38
C ASP A 9 5.44 -8.12 5.67
N THR A 10 5.48 -6.96 6.32
CA THR A 10 4.71 -6.67 7.53
C THR A 10 3.67 -5.58 7.27
N ARG A 11 2.54 -5.68 7.98
CA ARG A 11 1.45 -4.69 7.91
C ARG A 11 1.97 -3.28 8.21
N GLU A 12 2.86 -3.14 9.18
CA GLU A 12 3.44 -1.84 9.56
C GLU A 12 4.25 -1.21 8.43
N SER A 13 5.09 -1.99 7.72
CA SER A 13 5.86 -1.49 6.58
C SER A 13 4.96 -1.12 5.39
N VAL A 14 3.91 -1.90 5.15
CA VAL A 14 2.91 -1.60 4.09
C VAL A 14 2.12 -0.35 4.42
N MET A 15 1.61 -0.22 5.66
CA MET A 15 0.87 0.97 6.11
C MET A 15 1.71 2.23 6.09
N ALA A 16 2.97 2.15 6.54
CA ALA A 16 3.88 3.30 6.47
C ALA A 16 4.05 3.80 5.03
N ALA A 17 4.26 2.88 4.09
CA ALA A 17 4.39 3.21 2.68
C ALA A 17 3.08 3.73 2.07
N LEU A 18 1.93 3.12 2.41
CA LEU A 18 0.60 3.61 2.02
C LEU A 18 0.36 5.06 2.48
N VAL A 19 0.72 5.39 3.72
CA VAL A 19 0.58 6.75 4.27
C VAL A 19 1.47 7.74 3.49
N GLU A 20 2.71 7.35 3.17
CA GLU A 20 3.58 8.18 2.33
C GLU A 20 3.01 8.37 0.92
N LEU A 21 2.47 7.32 0.30
CA LEU A 21 1.86 7.38 -1.03
C LEU A 21 0.57 8.22 -1.05
N MET A 22 -0.25 8.12 -0.01
CA MET A 22 -1.43 8.99 0.18
C MET A 22 -1.03 10.45 0.38
N ALA A 23 0.05 10.73 1.11
CA ALA A 23 0.57 12.09 1.27
C ALA A 23 1.07 12.67 -0.07
N LEU A 24 1.58 11.81 -0.95
CA LEU A 24 1.94 12.14 -2.33
C LEU A 24 0.74 12.20 -3.29
N GLN A 25 -0.48 11.96 -2.80
CA GLN A 25 -1.73 11.90 -3.58
C GLN A 25 -1.65 10.90 -4.75
N ILE A 26 -0.91 9.80 -4.57
CA ILE A 26 -0.84 8.74 -5.58
C ILE A 26 -2.18 7.99 -5.60
N PRO A 27 -2.78 7.78 -6.79
CA PRO A 27 -4.04 7.07 -6.89
C PRO A 27 -3.83 5.60 -6.51
N VAL A 28 -4.89 5.00 -5.98
CA VAL A 28 -4.89 3.64 -5.42
C VAL A 28 -4.46 2.59 -6.46
N GLU A 29 -4.80 2.80 -7.72
CA GLU A 29 -4.39 1.97 -8.86
C GLU A 29 -2.87 1.97 -9.10
N ASP A 30 -2.18 3.06 -8.75
CA ASP A 30 -0.73 3.21 -8.89
C ASP A 30 0.05 2.78 -7.64
N VAL A 31 -0.62 2.53 -6.50
CA VAL A 31 0.05 2.12 -5.25
C VAL A 31 0.80 0.80 -5.43
N ALA A 32 0.14 -0.24 -5.95
CA ALA A 32 0.75 -1.54 -6.16
C ALA A 32 1.96 -1.52 -7.13
N PRO A 33 1.88 -0.92 -8.34
CA PRO A 33 3.03 -0.84 -9.22
C PRO A 33 4.17 -0.01 -8.62
N VAL A 34 3.87 1.09 -7.92
CA VAL A 34 4.91 1.90 -7.26
C VAL A 34 5.64 1.08 -6.19
N LEU A 35 4.93 0.39 -5.31
CA LEU A 35 5.55 -0.44 -4.27
C LEU A 35 6.40 -1.57 -4.88
N CYS A 36 5.90 -2.21 -5.95
CA CYS A 36 6.64 -3.22 -6.71
C CYS A 36 7.96 -2.71 -7.31
N THR A 37 8.07 -1.41 -7.66
CA THR A 37 9.34 -0.84 -8.16
C THR A 37 10.38 -0.64 -7.06
N ILE A 38 9.94 -0.47 -5.81
CA ILE A 38 10.80 -0.22 -4.66
C ILE A 38 11.30 -1.55 -4.06
N GLY A 39 10.43 -2.55 -4.01
CA GLY A 39 10.77 -3.86 -3.45
C GLY A 39 9.66 -4.90 -3.61
N PRO A 40 9.94 -6.16 -3.25
CA PRO A 40 8.92 -7.19 -3.23
C PRO A 40 7.83 -6.82 -2.21
N VAL A 41 6.59 -6.77 -2.70
CA VAL A 41 5.39 -6.49 -1.92
C VAL A 41 4.49 -7.71 -1.87
N ASP A 42 3.96 -7.99 -0.69
CA ASP A 42 2.89 -8.96 -0.54
C ASP A 42 1.56 -8.32 -0.95
N LEU A 43 1.01 -8.76 -2.09
CA LEU A 43 -0.21 -8.17 -2.66
C LEU A 43 -1.45 -8.45 -1.83
N ASP A 44 -1.49 -9.57 -1.09
CA ASP A 44 -2.62 -9.96 -0.25
C ASP A 44 -2.68 -9.04 0.99
N LEU A 45 -1.53 -8.84 1.63
CA LEU A 45 -1.36 -7.89 2.73
C LEU A 45 -1.59 -6.44 2.28
N LEU A 46 -1.15 -6.07 1.08
CA LEU A 46 -1.41 -4.74 0.52
C LEU A 46 -2.91 -4.50 0.33
N ALA A 47 -3.63 -5.47 -0.25
CA ALA A 47 -5.08 -5.38 -0.43
C ALA A 47 -5.82 -5.28 0.92
N ASP A 48 -5.40 -6.04 1.92
CA ASP A 48 -5.92 -5.97 3.29
C ASP A 48 -5.68 -4.58 3.91
N CYS A 49 -4.46 -4.04 3.78
CA CYS A 49 -4.15 -2.69 4.28
C CYS A 49 -4.94 -1.60 3.56
N MET A 50 -5.08 -1.68 2.24
CA MET A 50 -5.86 -0.74 1.41
C MET A 50 -7.35 -0.76 1.77
N ASN A 51 -7.88 -1.92 2.13
CA ASN A 51 -9.24 -2.07 2.60
C ASN A 51 -9.40 -1.46 4.01
N ASP A 52 -8.42 -1.64 4.89
CA ASP A 52 -8.41 -1.07 6.25
C ASP A 52 -8.37 0.48 6.25
N VAL A 53 -7.58 1.08 5.35
CA VAL A 53 -7.55 2.56 5.19
C VAL A 53 -8.74 3.13 4.42
N GLY A 54 -9.70 2.30 4.01
CA GLY A 54 -10.91 2.75 3.29
C GLY A 54 -10.64 3.24 1.86
N LEU A 55 -9.47 2.95 1.28
CA LEU A 55 -9.15 3.30 -0.11
C LEU A 55 -9.91 2.45 -1.12
N ASN A 56 -10.42 1.29 -0.69
CA ASN A 56 -11.31 0.44 -1.49
C ASN A 56 -12.80 0.84 -1.33
N ASP A 57 -13.08 1.87 -0.52
CA ASP A 57 -14.43 2.36 -0.23
C ASP A 57 -14.86 3.44 -1.25
N ASP A 58 -14.80 3.10 -2.54
CA ASP A 58 -15.69 3.68 -3.56
C ASP A 58 -17.12 3.10 -3.43
N ARG A 59 -17.42 2.42 -2.31
CA ARG A 59 -18.70 1.74 -2.07
C ARG A 59 -19.60 2.39 -1.03
N ALA A 60 -19.16 3.44 -0.33
CA ALA A 60 -20.05 4.33 0.43
C ALA A 60 -20.79 5.37 -0.45
N ILE A 61 -20.73 5.25 -1.78
CA ILE A 61 -21.68 5.89 -2.71
C ILE A 61 -22.60 4.82 -3.32
N ALA A 62 -23.32 4.07 -2.49
CA ALA A 62 -24.56 3.41 -2.91
C ALA A 62 -25.45 3.03 -1.71
N ALA A 63 -26.46 3.90 -1.51
CA ALA A 63 -27.74 3.69 -0.83
C ALA A 63 -27.78 3.69 0.71
#